data_AF-A0A3C0J2H5-F1
#
_entry.id   AF-A0A3C0J2H5-F1
#
_cell.length_a   1.000
_cell.length_b   1.000
_cell.length_c   1.000
_cell.angle_alpha   90.00
_cell.angle_beta   90.00
_cell.angle_gamma   90.00
#
_symmetry.space_group_name_H-M   'P 1'
#
loop_
_entity.id
_entity.type
_entity.pdbx_description
1 polymer ?
#
loop_
_entity_poly.entity_id
_entity_poly.type
_entity_poly.pdbx_seq_one_letter_code
_entity_poly.pdbx_strand_id
1 'polypeptide(L)'
;DDAREIVNEHLVKGRIVKRLLYEEPGTAELVETQEAMTFFSRQERIALRNTGVIDPLKIDEYIARDGYAALGKALTEMKPADIIDTIKRAGLRGRGGAGFPTGVKWDLTFRAPGSPKYVVCNADEGDPGAFMDRSVLEGDPHTVLEAMAIAGYAVGANQGYIYVRAEYPLAVAHLQHAIGQAREYGLLGTDIFGSGFNFDIELRVGAGAFVCGEETALLASVESRRGEPRPRPPYPAQAGLWGQPTLINNVETYANIAPIVLRGAEWFSSIGTEKSKGTKVFALAGKINNTGLVEVPMGTALGDIIFDIGGGIPNGKKFKAAQTGGPSGGCIPAQFLNTAIDYESLKELGTMMGSGGLIVMDEDTCMVDLAKFFMQFIQDESCGKCAPCR
;
A
#
# COMPACT_ATOMS: atom_id res chain seq x y z
N ASP A 1 -3.45 -31.73 17.58
CA ASP A 1 -3.68 -31.72 19.04
C ASP A 1 -4.09 -30.36 19.58
N ASP A 2 -3.42 -29.26 19.23
CA ASP A 2 -3.78 -27.90 19.69
C ASP A 2 -5.25 -27.54 19.43
N ALA A 3 -5.78 -27.81 18.23
CA ALA A 3 -7.18 -27.54 17.90
C ALA A 3 -8.17 -28.26 18.83
N ARG A 4 -7.87 -29.50 19.22
CA ARG A 4 -8.73 -30.27 20.15
C ARG A 4 -8.71 -29.66 21.54
N GLU A 5 -7.55 -29.19 22.01
CA GLU A 5 -7.41 -28.52 23.30
C GLU A 5 -8.12 -27.17 23.31
N ILE A 6 -7.98 -26.35 22.26
CA ILE A 6 -8.70 -25.07 22.11
C ILE A 6 -10.22 -25.30 22.19
N VAL A 7 -10.75 -26.29 21.46
CA VAL A 7 -12.19 -26.60 21.50
C VAL A 7 -12.61 -27.02 22.91
N ASN A 8 -11.89 -27.97 23.51
CA ASN A 8 -12.30 -28.55 24.79
C ASN A 8 -12.12 -27.60 25.98
N GLU A 9 -11.07 -26.78 26.00
CA GLU A 9 -10.75 -25.89 27.12
C GLU A 9 -11.32 -24.49 26.90
N HIS A 10 -11.05 -23.86 25.75
CA HIS A 10 -11.44 -22.46 25.52
C HIS A 10 -12.91 -22.34 25.12
N LEU A 11 -13.33 -23.00 24.04
CA LEU A 11 -14.69 -22.83 23.51
C LEU A 11 -15.77 -23.45 24.40
N VAL A 12 -15.54 -24.68 24.89
CA VAL A 12 -16.54 -25.41 25.68
C VAL A 12 -16.52 -25.01 27.16
N LYS A 13 -15.32 -24.77 27.74
CA LYS A 13 -15.18 -24.56 29.20
C LYS A 13 -14.80 -23.13 29.58
N GLY A 14 -14.57 -22.23 28.61
CA GLY A 14 -14.18 -20.84 28.86
C GLY A 14 -12.78 -20.67 29.46
N ARG A 15 -11.91 -21.69 29.40
CA ARG A 15 -10.55 -21.64 29.95
C ARG A 15 -9.53 -21.40 28.85
N ILE A 16 -8.84 -20.27 28.95
CA ILE A 16 -7.79 -19.90 28.00
C ILE A 16 -6.64 -20.91 28.07
N VAL A 17 -6.22 -21.39 26.90
CA VAL A 17 -5.08 -22.30 26.75
C VAL A 17 -3.79 -21.48 26.81
N LYS A 18 -3.30 -21.22 28.03
CA LYS A 18 -2.18 -20.28 28.28
C LYS A 18 -0.91 -20.58 27.50
N ARG A 19 -0.59 -21.84 27.23
CA ARG A 19 0.61 -22.23 26.45
C ARG A 19 0.57 -21.82 24.98
N LEU A 20 -0.61 -21.47 24.47
CA LEU A 20 -0.85 -21.03 23.09
C LEU A 20 -1.03 -19.51 23.00
N LEU A 21 -0.98 -18.80 24.13
CA LEU A 21 -0.98 -17.34 24.11
C LEU A 21 0.34 -16.82 23.55
N TYR A 22 0.24 -15.68 22.89
CA TYR A 22 1.42 -14.96 22.43
C TYR A 22 2.23 -14.50 23.65
N GLU A 23 3.53 -14.75 23.61
CA GLU A 23 4.49 -14.32 24.61
C GLU A 23 5.27 -13.13 24.06
N GLU A 24 5.25 -12.01 24.78
CA GLU A 24 5.99 -10.82 24.36
C GLU A 24 7.50 -11.08 24.32
N PRO A 25 8.17 -10.78 23.19
CA PRO A 25 9.61 -10.96 23.07
C PRO A 25 10.38 -10.23 24.18
N GLY A 26 11.11 -10.99 24.98
CA GLY A 26 12.02 -10.45 26.00
C GLY A 26 11.39 -10.13 27.36
N THR A 27 10.06 -10.25 27.54
CA THR A 27 9.41 -10.03 28.85
C THR A 27 8.77 -11.29 29.45
N ALA A 28 8.56 -12.33 28.63
CA ALA A 28 7.83 -13.55 29.00
C ALA A 28 6.37 -13.30 29.44
N GLU A 29 5.82 -12.14 29.11
CA GLU A 29 4.43 -11.78 29.41
C GLU A 29 3.49 -12.43 28.39
N LEU A 30 2.48 -13.16 28.89
CA LEU A 30 1.46 -13.77 28.04
C LEU A 30 0.32 -12.79 27.80
N VAL A 31 -0.01 -12.58 26.52
CA VAL A 31 -1.04 -11.64 26.09
C VAL A 31 -2.29 -12.38 25.64
N GLU A 32 -3.45 -11.99 26.18
CA GLU A 32 -4.72 -12.69 25.94
C GLU A 32 -5.45 -12.26 24.66
N THR A 33 -5.27 -11.01 24.22
CA THR A 33 -5.97 -10.48 23.03
C THR A 33 -4.99 -9.88 22.03
N GLN A 34 -5.38 -9.88 20.75
CA GLN A 34 -4.56 -9.33 19.68
C GLN A 34 -4.30 -7.84 19.87
N GLU A 35 -5.31 -7.09 20.31
CA GLU A 35 -5.22 -5.64 20.54
C GLU A 35 -4.27 -5.26 21.67
N ALA A 36 -4.03 -6.18 22.61
CA ALA A 36 -3.11 -5.99 23.72
C ALA A 36 -1.64 -6.29 23.34
N MET A 37 -1.41 -7.01 22.24
CA MET A 37 -0.04 -7.30 21.81
C MET A 37 0.65 -6.01 21.38
N THR A 38 1.87 -5.78 21.84
CA THR A 38 2.68 -4.58 21.53
C THR A 38 2.83 -4.40 20.03
N PHE A 39 2.92 -5.51 19.29
CA PHE A 39 2.94 -5.51 17.83
C PHE A 39 1.75 -4.79 17.19
N PHE A 40 0.54 -4.93 17.75
CA PHE A 40 -0.69 -4.34 17.20
C PHE A 40 -1.09 -3.03 17.90
N SER A 41 -0.91 -2.94 19.22
CA SER A 41 -1.38 -1.80 20.04
C SER A 41 -0.67 -0.48 19.72
N ARG A 42 0.53 -0.54 19.15
CA ARG A 42 1.34 0.62 18.76
C ARG A 42 1.17 1.05 17.30
N GLN A 43 0.26 0.43 16.56
CA GLN A 43 -0.02 0.77 15.17
C GLN A 43 -1.19 1.75 15.05
N GLU A 44 -1.13 2.63 14.06
CA GLU A 44 -2.27 3.47 13.65
C GLU A 44 -2.75 3.00 12.28
N ARG A 45 -3.79 2.16 12.25
CA ARG A 45 -4.24 1.47 11.03
C ARG A 45 -5.29 2.27 10.26
N ILE A 46 -4.91 2.84 9.12
CA ILE A 46 -5.78 3.55 8.17
C ILE A 46 -5.92 2.75 6.87
N ALA A 47 -4.80 2.46 6.22
CA ALA A 47 -4.76 1.67 5.00
C ALA A 47 -5.12 0.20 5.26
N LEU A 48 -4.70 -0.34 6.42
CA LEU A 48 -4.96 -1.71 6.83
C LEU A 48 -6.19 -1.86 7.75
N ARG A 49 -7.04 -0.83 7.90
CA ARG A 49 -8.11 -0.76 8.92
C ARG A 49 -9.10 -1.95 8.95
N ASN A 50 -9.25 -2.65 7.82
CA ASN A 50 -10.18 -3.78 7.68
C ASN A 50 -9.45 -5.13 7.52
N THR A 51 -8.15 -5.13 7.19
CA THR A 51 -7.38 -6.35 6.96
C THR A 51 -7.35 -7.22 8.21
N GLY A 52 -7.87 -8.44 8.13
CA GLY A 52 -7.98 -9.37 9.26
C GLY A 52 -9.15 -9.07 10.22
N VAL A 53 -10.00 -8.10 9.90
CA VAL A 53 -11.21 -7.76 10.67
C VAL A 53 -12.48 -8.17 9.94
N ILE A 54 -12.48 -8.10 8.60
CA ILE A 54 -13.59 -8.52 7.74
C ILE A 54 -13.25 -9.80 6.95
N ASP A 55 -14.29 -10.51 6.51
CA ASP A 55 -14.21 -11.47 5.42
C ASP A 55 -14.08 -10.71 4.08
N PRO A 56 -12.91 -10.75 3.41
CA PRO A 56 -12.67 -9.97 2.19
C PRO A 56 -13.51 -10.43 1.00
N LEU A 57 -14.20 -11.57 1.10
CA LEU A 57 -15.07 -12.11 0.05
C LEU A 57 -16.56 -11.73 0.24
N LYS A 58 -16.88 -10.93 1.26
CA LYS A 58 -18.23 -10.45 1.55
C LYS A 58 -18.30 -8.94 1.56
N ILE A 59 -18.84 -8.37 0.48
CA ILE A 59 -19.08 -6.94 0.35
C ILE A 59 -19.89 -6.34 1.51
N ASP A 60 -20.84 -7.10 2.08
CA ASP A 60 -21.66 -6.64 3.21
C ASP A 60 -20.84 -6.29 4.46
N GLU A 61 -19.75 -7.01 4.72
CA GLU A 61 -18.88 -6.71 5.87
C GLU A 61 -18.06 -5.43 5.64
N TYR A 62 -17.70 -5.14 4.39
CA TYR A 62 -17.10 -3.86 4.02
C TYR A 62 -18.12 -2.71 4.21
N ILE A 63 -19.34 -2.87 3.71
CA ILE A 63 -20.43 -1.89 3.86
C ILE A 63 -20.76 -1.63 5.34
N ALA A 64 -20.80 -2.68 6.17
CA ALA A 64 -21.04 -2.57 7.61
C ALA A 64 -19.97 -1.74 8.34
N ARG A 65 -18.83 -1.47 7.71
CA ARG A 65 -17.73 -0.65 8.22
C ARG A 65 -17.54 0.63 7.40
N ASP A 66 -18.66 1.26 7.03
CA ASP A 66 -18.74 2.49 6.24
C ASP A 66 -18.21 2.36 4.79
N GLY A 67 -18.06 1.14 4.29
CA GLY A 67 -17.67 0.88 2.91
C GLY A 67 -18.67 1.46 1.91
N TYR A 68 -18.17 2.09 0.86
CA TYR A 68 -18.95 2.82 -0.17
C TYR A 68 -19.67 4.08 0.33
N ALA A 69 -19.62 4.41 1.62
CA ALA A 69 -20.15 5.68 2.13
C ALA A 69 -19.35 6.87 1.62
N ALA A 70 -18.04 6.72 1.39
CA ALA A 70 -17.21 7.79 0.87
C ALA A 70 -17.52 8.06 -0.61
N LEU A 71 -17.76 7.00 -1.39
CA LEU A 71 -18.25 7.13 -2.76
C LEU A 71 -19.64 7.78 -2.82
N GLY A 72 -20.56 7.38 -1.93
CA GLY A 72 -21.87 8.01 -1.80
C GLY A 72 -21.74 9.52 -1.58
N LYS A 73 -21.01 9.91 -0.53
CA LYS A 73 -20.70 11.31 -0.22
C LYS A 73 -20.05 12.05 -1.39
N ALA A 74 -19.07 11.43 -2.04
CA ALA A 74 -18.37 12.02 -3.18
C ALA A 74 -19.32 12.34 -4.35
N LEU A 75 -20.28 11.47 -4.65
CA LEU A 75 -21.20 11.64 -5.77
C LEU A 75 -22.41 12.54 -5.45
N THR A 76 -22.87 12.56 -4.20
CA THR A 76 -24.10 13.29 -3.82
C THR A 76 -23.85 14.64 -3.18
N GLU A 77 -22.69 14.87 -2.56
CA GLU A 77 -22.42 16.06 -1.74
C GLU A 77 -21.22 16.88 -2.22
N MET A 78 -20.35 16.33 -3.08
CA MET A 78 -19.10 16.97 -3.45
C MET A 78 -19.01 17.19 -4.95
N LYS A 79 -18.37 18.29 -5.37
CA LYS A 79 -17.95 18.45 -6.76
C LYS A 79 -16.59 17.77 -6.97
N PRO A 80 -16.23 17.38 -8.21
CA PRO A 80 -14.91 16.82 -8.52
C PRO A 80 -13.74 17.67 -7.99
N ALA A 81 -13.83 19.00 -8.11
CA ALA A 81 -12.83 19.93 -7.60
C ALA A 81 -12.70 19.92 -6.06
N ASP A 82 -13.80 19.72 -5.33
CA ASP A 82 -13.82 19.69 -3.86
C ASP A 82 -13.12 18.43 -3.34
N ILE A 83 -13.27 17.30 -4.04
CA ILE A 83 -12.56 16.06 -3.74
C ILE A 83 -11.06 16.27 -3.93
N ILE A 84 -10.65 16.82 -5.08
CA ILE A 84 -9.24 17.10 -5.38
C ILE A 84 -8.63 18.03 -4.33
N ASP A 85 -9.34 19.10 -3.95
CA ASP A 85 -8.89 20.03 -2.92
C ASP A 85 -8.77 19.34 -1.55
N THR A 86 -9.72 18.49 -1.18
CA THR A 86 -9.67 17.70 0.05
C THR A 86 -8.42 16.81 0.09
N ILE A 87 -8.11 16.10 -1.00
CA ILE A 87 -6.88 15.27 -1.07
C ILE A 87 -5.61 16.13 -1.06
N LYS A 88 -5.62 17.33 -1.68
CA LYS A 88 -4.49 18.27 -1.62
C LYS A 88 -4.25 18.76 -0.19
N ARG A 89 -5.29 19.21 0.51
CA ARG A 89 -5.22 19.71 1.90
C ARG A 89 -4.86 18.61 2.89
N ALA A 90 -5.29 17.36 2.64
CA ALA A 90 -4.87 16.22 3.44
C ALA A 90 -3.35 16.00 3.40
N GLY A 91 -2.67 16.46 2.34
CA GLY A 91 -1.22 16.31 2.19
C GLY A 91 -0.80 14.87 1.88
N LEU A 92 -1.72 14.03 1.37
CA LEU A 92 -1.40 12.67 0.95
C LEU A 92 -0.33 12.68 -0.15
N ARG A 93 0.70 11.87 0.05
CA ARG A 93 1.78 11.64 -0.91
C ARG A 93 1.72 10.20 -1.39
N GLY A 94 2.09 9.96 -2.65
CA GLY A 94 2.08 8.63 -3.25
C GLY A 94 2.90 7.63 -2.45
N ARG A 95 2.27 6.51 -2.06
CA ARG A 95 2.85 5.47 -1.20
C ARG A 95 3.69 4.43 -1.92
N GLY A 96 3.71 4.43 -3.25
CA GLY A 96 4.59 3.58 -4.06
C GLY A 96 6.03 4.06 -4.21
N GLY A 97 6.57 4.84 -3.25
CA GLY A 97 8.00 5.23 -3.24
C GLY A 97 8.30 6.71 -3.38
N ALA A 98 8.10 7.31 -4.55
CA ALA A 98 8.59 8.67 -4.84
C ALA A 98 7.93 9.79 -4.00
N GLY A 99 6.79 9.52 -3.35
CA GLY A 99 6.14 10.51 -2.49
C GLY A 99 5.61 11.74 -3.24
N PHE A 100 5.23 11.62 -4.51
CA PHE A 100 4.63 12.75 -5.23
C PHE A 100 3.27 13.14 -4.61
N PRO A 101 2.94 14.43 -4.41
CA PRO A 101 1.67 14.84 -3.82
C PRO A 101 0.46 14.35 -4.63
N THR A 102 -0.37 13.51 -4.02
CA THR A 102 -1.47 12.81 -4.70
C THR A 102 -2.51 13.79 -5.22
N GLY A 103 -2.93 14.76 -4.40
CA GLY A 103 -3.91 15.76 -4.82
C GLY A 103 -3.42 16.64 -5.98
N VAL A 104 -2.11 16.93 -6.06
CA VAL A 104 -1.52 17.64 -7.21
C VAL A 104 -1.59 16.78 -8.47
N LYS A 105 -1.30 15.47 -8.37
CA LYS A 105 -1.41 14.54 -9.50
C LYS A 105 -2.86 14.46 -10.02
N TRP A 106 -3.83 14.45 -9.11
CA TRP A 106 -5.26 14.45 -9.45
C TRP A 106 -5.66 15.75 -10.15
N ASP A 107 -5.25 16.91 -9.62
CA ASP A 107 -5.48 18.23 -10.22
C ASP A 107 -4.89 18.34 -11.64
N LEU A 108 -3.65 17.84 -11.83
CA LEU A 108 -3.01 17.79 -13.16
C LEU A 108 -3.79 16.94 -14.15
N THR A 109 -4.28 15.77 -13.73
CA THR A 109 -5.07 14.88 -14.61
C THR A 109 -6.47 15.43 -14.88
N PHE A 110 -7.10 16.06 -13.87
CA PHE A 110 -8.38 16.72 -14.02
C PHE A 110 -8.32 17.89 -15.02
N ARG A 111 -7.25 18.69 -14.97
CA ARG A 111 -7.06 19.83 -15.90
C ARG A 111 -6.55 19.43 -17.28
N ALA A 112 -5.98 18.23 -17.43
CA ALA A 112 -5.43 17.79 -18.71
C ALA A 112 -6.54 17.71 -19.78
N PRO A 113 -6.30 18.30 -20.98
CA PRO A 113 -7.23 18.16 -22.09
C PRO A 113 -7.18 16.73 -22.64
N GLY A 114 -8.33 16.20 -23.05
CA GLY A 114 -8.44 14.86 -23.60
C GLY A 114 -9.60 14.07 -22.98
N SER A 115 -10.22 13.25 -23.80
CA SER A 115 -11.26 12.30 -23.42
C SER A 115 -11.16 11.08 -24.35
N PRO A 116 -11.35 9.85 -23.86
CA PRO A 116 -11.62 9.49 -22.46
C PRO A 116 -10.42 9.73 -21.55
N LYS A 117 -10.64 9.77 -20.24
CA LYS A 117 -9.58 9.73 -19.22
C LYS A 117 -9.62 8.39 -18.50
N TYR A 118 -8.48 7.99 -17.93
CA TYR A 118 -8.34 6.70 -17.26
C TYR A 118 -7.81 6.82 -15.83
N VAL A 119 -8.20 5.86 -14.99
CA VAL A 119 -7.66 5.65 -13.65
C VAL A 119 -6.91 4.33 -13.62
N VAL A 120 -5.72 4.29 -13.04
CA VAL A 120 -4.90 3.08 -12.97
C VAL A 120 -4.41 2.88 -11.55
N CYS A 121 -4.65 1.69 -11.03
CA CYS A 121 -4.03 1.20 -9.82
C CYS A 121 -2.80 0.36 -10.17
N ASN A 122 -1.64 0.81 -9.68
CA ASN A 122 -0.40 0.06 -9.72
C ASN A 122 -0.33 -0.87 -8.51
N ALA A 123 -0.50 -2.16 -8.77
CA ALA A 123 -0.43 -3.28 -7.83
C ALA A 123 0.66 -4.29 -8.23
N ASP A 124 1.76 -3.82 -8.84
CA ASP A 124 2.85 -4.69 -9.26
C ASP A 124 3.76 -5.09 -8.08
N GLU A 125 3.91 -4.23 -7.06
CA GLU A 125 4.66 -4.46 -5.80
C GLU A 125 5.85 -5.43 -5.95
N GLY A 126 6.73 -5.16 -6.91
CA GLY A 126 7.82 -6.08 -7.25
C GLY A 126 9.02 -6.00 -6.30
N ASP A 127 9.06 -5.04 -5.38
CA ASP A 127 10.19 -4.85 -4.45
C ASP A 127 10.37 -6.08 -3.54
N PRO A 128 11.59 -6.64 -3.43
CA PRO A 128 11.87 -7.71 -2.49
C PRO A 128 11.53 -7.30 -1.05
N GLY A 129 10.73 -8.12 -0.37
CA GLY A 129 10.30 -7.88 1.01
C GLY A 129 9.10 -6.94 1.16
N ALA A 130 8.49 -6.46 0.08
CA ALA A 130 7.24 -5.72 0.12
C ALA A 130 6.03 -6.65 -0.08
N PHE A 131 5.01 -6.49 0.76
CA PHE A 131 3.72 -7.22 0.68
C PHE A 131 2.55 -6.42 1.32
N MET A 132 2.69 -5.09 1.37
CA MET A 132 1.67 -4.16 1.87
C MET A 132 0.50 -4.04 0.89
N ASP A 133 0.77 -3.88 -0.41
CA ASP A 133 -0.26 -3.80 -1.44
C ASP A 133 -0.99 -5.13 -1.51
N ARG A 134 -0.24 -6.24 -1.53
CA ARG A 134 -0.80 -7.61 -1.46
C ARG A 134 -1.84 -7.75 -0.35
N SER A 135 -1.50 -7.30 0.86
CA SER A 135 -2.34 -7.50 2.03
C SER A 135 -3.60 -6.65 2.01
N VAL A 136 -3.55 -5.47 1.39
CA VAL A 136 -4.76 -4.67 1.12
C VAL A 136 -5.63 -5.38 0.09
N LEU A 137 -5.08 -5.86 -1.02
CA LEU A 137 -5.85 -6.52 -2.07
C LEU A 137 -6.45 -7.85 -1.64
N GLU A 138 -5.74 -8.61 -0.81
CA GLU A 138 -6.23 -9.88 -0.26
C GLU A 138 -7.20 -9.66 0.91
N GLY A 139 -7.00 -8.63 1.74
CA GLY A 139 -7.76 -8.44 2.98
C GLY A 139 -8.87 -7.38 2.95
N ASP A 140 -8.85 -6.45 2.00
CA ASP A 140 -9.84 -5.38 1.84
C ASP A 140 -9.89 -4.87 0.37
N PRO A 141 -10.20 -5.72 -0.62
CA PRO A 141 -10.16 -5.32 -2.03
C PRO A 141 -11.12 -4.16 -2.35
N HIS A 142 -12.28 -4.09 -1.68
CA HIS A 142 -13.29 -3.06 -1.93
C HIS A 142 -12.81 -1.64 -1.62
N THR A 143 -11.87 -1.46 -0.67
CA THR A 143 -11.26 -0.14 -0.39
C THR A 143 -10.56 0.46 -1.61
N VAL A 144 -9.96 -0.39 -2.46
CA VAL A 144 -9.31 0.06 -3.68
C VAL A 144 -10.34 0.38 -4.75
N LEU A 145 -11.37 -0.46 -4.88
CA LEU A 145 -12.44 -0.26 -5.87
C LEU A 145 -13.21 1.05 -5.60
N GLU A 146 -13.60 1.27 -4.34
CA GLU A 146 -14.28 2.51 -3.91
C GLU A 146 -13.41 3.73 -4.19
N ALA A 147 -12.14 3.70 -3.78
CA ALA A 147 -11.20 4.79 -3.99
C ALA A 147 -10.94 5.09 -5.47
N MET A 148 -10.89 4.06 -6.32
CA MET A 148 -10.76 4.23 -7.77
C MET A 148 -12.01 4.86 -8.39
N ALA A 149 -13.21 4.51 -7.92
CA ALA A 149 -14.45 5.14 -8.38
C ALA A 149 -14.52 6.62 -7.97
N ILE A 150 -14.12 6.96 -6.74
CA ILE A 150 -13.98 8.34 -6.27
C ILE A 150 -12.97 9.10 -7.16
N ALA A 151 -11.82 8.48 -7.45
CA ALA A 151 -10.82 9.06 -8.32
C ALA A 151 -11.34 9.28 -9.75
N GLY A 152 -12.09 8.31 -10.28
CA GLY A 152 -12.74 8.37 -11.59
C GLY A 152 -13.67 9.58 -11.68
N TYR A 153 -14.54 9.74 -10.69
CA TYR A 153 -15.44 10.89 -10.60
C TYR A 153 -14.67 12.21 -10.49
N ALA A 154 -13.65 12.26 -9.64
CA ALA A 154 -12.84 13.46 -9.41
C ALA A 154 -12.10 13.93 -10.67
N VAL A 155 -11.56 13.02 -11.49
CA VAL A 155 -10.79 13.40 -12.69
C VAL A 155 -11.60 13.43 -13.99
N GLY A 156 -12.83 12.89 -13.97
CA GLY A 156 -13.69 12.75 -15.15
C GLY A 156 -13.33 11.54 -16.00
N ALA A 157 -12.99 10.42 -15.37
CA ALA A 157 -12.70 9.14 -16.00
C ALA A 157 -13.84 8.15 -15.73
N ASN A 158 -14.19 7.35 -16.75
CA ASN A 158 -15.24 6.33 -16.66
C ASN A 158 -14.69 4.89 -16.68
N GLN A 159 -13.38 4.74 -16.80
CA GLN A 159 -12.72 3.45 -16.91
C GLN A 159 -11.47 3.40 -16.04
N GLY A 160 -11.41 2.36 -15.22
CA GLY A 160 -10.29 2.00 -14.36
C GLY A 160 -9.57 0.74 -14.84
N TYR A 161 -8.27 0.65 -14.54
CA TYR A 161 -7.48 -0.57 -14.67
C TYR A 161 -6.72 -0.85 -13.39
N ILE A 162 -6.77 -2.09 -12.90
CA ILE A 162 -5.86 -2.55 -11.85
C ILE A 162 -4.81 -3.42 -12.53
N TYR A 163 -3.55 -3.00 -12.49
CA TYR A 163 -2.44 -3.82 -12.95
C TYR A 163 -1.84 -4.56 -11.75
N VAL A 164 -2.07 -5.86 -11.67
CA VAL A 164 -1.61 -6.71 -10.57
C VAL A 164 -0.59 -7.71 -11.08
N ARG A 165 0.49 -7.92 -10.33
CA ARG A 165 1.53 -8.88 -10.68
C ARG A 165 1.00 -10.32 -10.74
N ALA A 166 1.61 -11.17 -11.57
CA ALA A 166 1.20 -12.56 -11.73
C ALA A 166 1.45 -13.41 -10.47
N GLU A 167 2.41 -13.01 -9.64
CA GLU A 167 2.81 -13.72 -8.43
C GLU A 167 1.81 -13.59 -7.27
N TYR A 168 0.74 -12.79 -7.43
CA TYR A 168 -0.34 -12.63 -6.44
C TYR A 168 -1.67 -13.27 -6.91
N PRO A 169 -1.74 -14.60 -7.08
CA PRO A 169 -2.95 -15.26 -7.57
C PRO A 169 -4.15 -15.10 -6.63
N LEU A 170 -3.91 -14.99 -5.31
CA LEU A 170 -4.99 -14.77 -4.35
C LEU A 170 -5.57 -13.36 -4.44
N ALA A 171 -4.70 -12.33 -4.54
CA ALA A 171 -5.15 -10.96 -4.79
C ALA A 171 -5.93 -10.84 -6.11
N VAL A 172 -5.48 -11.51 -7.18
CA VAL A 172 -6.22 -11.59 -8.45
C VAL A 172 -7.62 -12.17 -8.25
N ALA A 173 -7.73 -13.31 -7.56
CA ALA A 173 -9.02 -13.96 -7.30
C ALA A 173 -9.95 -13.08 -6.45
N HIS A 174 -9.44 -12.47 -5.38
CA HIS A 174 -10.22 -11.59 -4.50
C HIS A 174 -10.69 -10.33 -5.23
N LEU A 175 -9.83 -9.72 -6.05
CA LEU A 175 -10.20 -8.58 -6.89
C LEU A 175 -11.27 -8.94 -7.92
N GLN A 176 -11.13 -10.07 -8.61
CA GLN A 176 -12.15 -10.53 -9.56
C GLN A 176 -13.51 -10.71 -8.89
N HIS A 177 -13.52 -11.32 -7.70
CA HIS A 177 -14.72 -11.52 -6.90
C HIS A 177 -15.32 -10.19 -6.43
N ALA A 178 -14.52 -9.31 -5.85
CA ALA A 178 -14.95 -8.00 -5.35
C ALA A 178 -15.47 -7.08 -6.47
N ILE A 179 -14.83 -7.09 -7.65
CA ILE A 179 -15.33 -6.37 -8.84
C ILE A 179 -16.69 -6.93 -9.26
N GLY A 180 -16.87 -8.25 -9.24
CA GLY A 180 -18.16 -8.90 -9.50
C GLY A 180 -19.25 -8.44 -8.53
N GLN A 181 -18.98 -8.48 -7.22
CA GLN A 181 -19.90 -8.02 -6.18
C GLN A 181 -20.25 -6.54 -6.32
N ALA A 182 -19.25 -5.69 -6.57
CA ALA A 182 -19.47 -4.26 -6.74
C ALA A 182 -20.36 -3.94 -7.95
N ARG A 183 -20.22 -4.69 -9.06
CA ARG A 183 -21.14 -4.58 -10.22
C ARG A 183 -22.54 -5.05 -9.89
N GLU A 184 -22.69 -6.18 -9.20
CA GLU A 184 -23.99 -6.72 -8.78
C GLU A 184 -24.76 -5.74 -7.86
N TYR A 185 -24.05 -5.06 -6.97
CA TYR A 185 -24.60 -4.05 -6.07
C TYR A 185 -24.81 -2.67 -6.73
N GLY A 186 -24.45 -2.49 -8.01
CA GLY A 186 -24.55 -1.21 -8.72
C GLY A 186 -23.55 -0.15 -8.24
N LEU A 187 -22.45 -0.58 -7.62
CA LEU A 187 -21.35 0.25 -7.11
C LEU A 187 -20.20 0.41 -8.12
N LEU A 188 -20.24 -0.38 -9.21
CA LEU A 188 -19.46 -0.22 -10.44
C LEU A 188 -20.38 -0.43 -11.65
N GLY A 189 -20.00 0.10 -12.79
CA GLY A 189 -20.76 0.04 -14.04
C GLY A 189 -21.43 1.37 -14.37
N THR A 190 -22.73 1.33 -14.66
CA THR A 190 -23.50 2.49 -15.11
C THR A 190 -24.37 3.07 -14.01
N ASP A 191 -24.50 4.39 -14.00
CA ASP A 191 -25.43 5.16 -13.16
C ASP A 191 -25.29 4.81 -11.67
N ILE A 192 -24.05 4.83 -11.17
CA ILE A 192 -23.72 4.48 -9.78
C ILE A 192 -24.51 5.39 -8.84
N PHE A 193 -25.26 4.79 -7.90
CA PHE A 193 -26.21 5.47 -7.00
C PHE A 193 -27.29 6.32 -7.69
N GLY A 194 -27.58 6.11 -8.99
CA GLY A 194 -28.52 6.95 -9.73
C GLY A 194 -28.02 8.39 -9.97
N SER A 195 -26.69 8.59 -9.90
CA SER A 195 -26.05 9.92 -9.97
C SER A 195 -25.77 10.41 -11.41
N GLY A 196 -25.94 9.56 -12.41
CA GLY A 196 -25.50 9.76 -13.79
C GLY A 196 -24.00 9.49 -14.01
N PHE A 197 -23.24 9.14 -12.97
CA PHE A 197 -21.83 8.78 -13.09
C PHE A 197 -21.65 7.30 -13.44
N ASN A 198 -20.77 7.03 -14.42
CA ASN A 198 -20.41 5.68 -14.85
C ASN A 198 -18.93 5.45 -14.57
N PHE A 199 -18.60 4.32 -13.94
CA PHE A 199 -17.22 3.91 -13.76
C PHE A 199 -17.12 2.40 -13.63
N ASP A 200 -16.28 1.78 -14.45
CA ASP A 200 -16.01 0.34 -14.36
C ASP A 200 -14.51 0.05 -14.32
N ILE A 201 -14.15 -1.14 -13.85
CA ILE A 201 -12.77 -1.55 -13.62
C ILE A 201 -12.46 -2.86 -14.37
N GLU A 202 -11.35 -2.87 -15.09
CA GLU A 202 -10.75 -4.09 -15.64
C GLU A 202 -9.50 -4.50 -14.86
N LEU A 203 -9.36 -5.80 -14.63
CA LEU A 203 -8.14 -6.37 -14.06
C LEU A 203 -7.16 -6.75 -15.17
N ARG A 204 -5.91 -6.33 -15.05
CA ARG A 204 -4.80 -6.70 -15.92
C ARG A 204 -3.75 -7.42 -15.10
N VAL A 205 -3.49 -8.68 -15.43
CA VAL A 205 -2.46 -9.49 -14.77
C VAL A 205 -1.15 -9.28 -15.51
N GLY A 206 -0.11 -8.92 -14.77
CA GLY A 206 1.25 -8.76 -15.27
C GLY A 206 1.87 -10.07 -15.73
N ALA A 207 3.13 -10.02 -16.16
CA ALA A 207 3.86 -11.16 -16.69
C ALA A 207 5.21 -11.39 -15.97
N GLY A 208 5.29 -11.00 -14.70
CA GLY A 208 6.45 -11.22 -13.83
C GLY A 208 7.68 -10.38 -14.17
N ALA A 209 7.49 -9.09 -14.47
CA ALA A 209 8.57 -8.17 -14.77
C ALA A 209 8.55 -7.00 -13.78
N PHE A 210 9.55 -6.91 -12.89
CA PHE A 210 9.64 -5.86 -11.86
C PHE A 210 9.61 -4.44 -12.45
N VAL A 211 10.18 -4.25 -13.65
CA VAL A 211 10.17 -2.95 -14.33
C VAL A 211 8.76 -2.44 -14.62
N CYS A 212 7.74 -3.31 -14.70
CA CYS A 212 6.35 -2.93 -14.88
C CYS A 212 5.75 -2.24 -13.64
N GLY A 213 6.45 -2.20 -12.50
CA GLY A 213 6.13 -1.30 -11.40
C GLY A 213 6.41 0.17 -11.72
N GLU A 214 7.27 0.48 -12.71
CA GLU A 214 7.48 1.84 -13.21
C GLU A 214 6.26 2.31 -14.00
N GLU A 215 5.80 3.54 -13.73
CA GLU A 215 4.49 4.00 -14.20
C GLU A 215 4.30 3.90 -15.71
N THR A 216 5.29 4.23 -16.55
CA THR A 216 5.15 4.19 -18.01
C THR A 216 5.32 2.79 -18.60
N ALA A 217 6.17 1.96 -17.99
CA ALA A 217 6.29 0.55 -18.32
C ALA A 217 4.99 -0.21 -18.00
N LEU A 218 4.37 0.09 -16.86
CA LEU A 218 3.06 -0.42 -16.46
C LEU A 218 2.02 -0.14 -17.54
N LEU A 219 1.89 1.13 -17.96
CA LEU A 219 0.94 1.51 -19.01
C LEU A 219 1.23 0.78 -20.32
N ALA A 220 2.51 0.62 -20.68
CA ALA A 220 2.87 -0.16 -21.85
C ALA A 220 2.42 -1.61 -21.75
N SER A 221 2.55 -2.23 -20.58
CA SER A 221 2.07 -3.59 -20.34
C SER A 221 0.55 -3.70 -20.40
N VAL A 222 -0.19 -2.73 -19.83
CA VAL A 222 -1.65 -2.63 -19.97
C VAL A 222 -2.08 -2.53 -21.44
N GLU A 223 -1.33 -1.76 -22.24
CA GLU A 223 -1.51 -1.64 -23.70
C GLU A 223 -1.05 -2.88 -24.48
N SER A 224 -0.69 -3.97 -23.81
CA SER A 224 -0.18 -5.22 -24.43
C SER A 224 1.11 -5.02 -25.22
N ARG A 225 1.92 -4.03 -24.83
CA ARG A 225 3.28 -3.81 -25.34
C ARG A 225 4.30 -4.29 -24.32
N ARG A 226 5.56 -4.41 -24.73
CA ARG A 226 6.68 -4.68 -23.80
C ARG A 226 6.78 -3.55 -22.77
N GLY A 227 6.97 -3.92 -21.49
CA GLY A 227 7.09 -3.02 -20.35
C GLY A 227 8.40 -2.24 -20.33
N GLU A 228 8.59 -1.35 -21.31
CA GLU A 228 9.77 -0.50 -21.39
C GLU A 228 9.42 0.93 -20.96
N PRO A 229 10.12 1.50 -19.96
CA PRO A 229 9.90 2.87 -19.54
C PRO A 229 10.10 3.88 -20.67
N ARG A 230 9.26 4.91 -20.71
CA ARG A 230 9.33 6.01 -21.68
C ARG A 230 9.93 7.26 -21.02
N PRO A 231 10.77 8.03 -21.74
CA PRO A 231 11.24 9.32 -21.24
C PRO A 231 10.06 10.25 -20.96
N ARG A 232 10.16 11.02 -19.88
CA ARG A 232 9.22 12.10 -19.54
C ARG A 232 9.92 13.44 -19.81
N PRO A 233 9.24 14.45 -20.36
CA PRO A 233 7.82 14.50 -20.74
C PRO A 233 7.47 13.76 -22.05
N PRO A 234 6.17 13.44 -22.31
CA PRO A 234 5.00 13.78 -21.48
C PRO A 234 4.84 12.88 -20.25
N TYR A 235 4.21 13.42 -19.19
CA TYR A 235 3.85 12.64 -17.99
C TYR A 235 2.51 11.92 -18.19
N PRO A 236 2.26 10.77 -17.52
CA PRO A 236 1.00 10.02 -17.66
C PRO A 236 -0.27 10.83 -17.40
N ALA A 237 -0.21 11.77 -16.44
CA ALA A 237 -1.33 12.68 -16.15
C ALA A 237 -1.76 13.53 -17.36
N GLN A 238 -0.88 13.72 -18.34
CA GLN A 238 -1.15 14.44 -19.60
C GLN A 238 -1.37 13.46 -20.76
N ALA A 239 -0.49 12.48 -20.92
CA ALA A 239 -0.56 11.47 -21.96
C ALA A 239 -0.02 10.12 -21.44
N GLY A 240 -0.94 9.29 -20.96
CA GLY A 240 -0.70 7.96 -20.42
C GLY A 240 -1.25 6.86 -21.32
N LEU A 241 -2.24 6.10 -20.83
CA LEU A 241 -2.87 5.00 -21.55
C LEU A 241 -3.48 5.47 -22.86
N TRP A 242 -3.02 4.86 -23.96
CA TRP A 242 -3.43 5.18 -25.33
C TRP A 242 -3.28 6.68 -25.66
N GLY A 243 -2.29 7.33 -25.04
CA GLY A 243 -2.02 8.76 -25.21
C GLY A 243 -3.04 9.68 -24.52
N GLN A 244 -3.96 9.15 -23.71
CA GLN A 244 -4.97 9.92 -23.00
C GLN A 244 -4.53 10.27 -21.56
N PRO A 245 -5.08 11.35 -20.96
CA PRO A 245 -4.80 11.67 -19.56
C PRO A 245 -5.12 10.50 -18.64
N THR A 246 -4.13 10.08 -17.85
CA THR A 246 -4.24 8.89 -17.00
C THR A 246 -3.75 9.20 -15.60
N LEU A 247 -4.64 9.00 -14.62
CA LEU A 247 -4.31 9.08 -13.21
C LEU A 247 -3.77 7.72 -12.75
N ILE A 248 -2.53 7.67 -12.29
CA ILE A 248 -1.90 6.45 -11.77
C ILE A 248 -1.53 6.64 -10.30
N ASN A 249 -2.04 5.76 -9.44
CA ASN A 249 -1.65 5.68 -8.02
C ASN A 249 -1.43 4.23 -7.58
N ASN A 250 -0.64 4.05 -6.52
CA ASN A 250 -0.37 2.75 -5.90
C ASN A 250 -1.54 2.33 -4.97
N VAL A 251 -1.68 1.04 -4.68
CA VAL A 251 -2.75 0.47 -3.85
C VAL A 251 -2.89 1.15 -2.48
N GLU A 252 -1.82 1.26 -1.68
CA GLU A 252 -1.90 1.94 -0.38
C GLU A 252 -2.30 3.42 -0.52
N THR A 253 -1.92 4.07 -1.62
CA THR A 253 -2.38 5.44 -1.88
C THR A 253 -3.90 5.50 -2.04
N TYR A 254 -4.49 4.53 -2.75
CA TYR A 254 -5.95 4.41 -2.88
C TYR A 254 -6.63 4.03 -1.56
N ALA A 255 -6.04 3.13 -0.77
CA ALA A 255 -6.61 2.69 0.51
C ALA A 255 -6.84 3.83 1.52
N ASN A 256 -6.13 4.95 1.36
CA ASN A 256 -6.26 6.15 2.17
C ASN A 256 -7.37 7.12 1.70
N ILE A 257 -7.89 6.99 0.47
CA ILE A 257 -8.82 7.97 -0.13
C ILE A 257 -10.17 7.99 0.60
N ALA A 258 -10.81 6.84 0.77
CA ALA A 258 -12.13 6.77 1.41
C ALA A 258 -12.11 7.32 2.86
N PRO A 259 -11.15 6.93 3.73
CA PRO A 259 -10.99 7.55 5.05
C PRO A 259 -10.85 9.08 5.01
N ILE A 260 -10.04 9.61 4.09
CA ILE A 260 -9.84 11.06 3.94
C ILE A 260 -11.15 11.76 3.54
N VAL A 261 -11.91 11.19 2.59
CA VAL A 261 -13.19 11.76 2.13
C VAL A 261 -14.23 11.77 3.26
N LEU A 262 -14.28 10.71 4.07
CA LEU A 262 -15.23 10.61 5.19
C LEU A 262 -14.87 11.56 6.33
N ARG A 263 -13.62 11.52 6.80
CA ARG A 263 -13.18 12.20 8.03
C ARG A 263 -12.61 13.60 7.81
N GLY A 264 -12.31 13.96 6.57
CA GLY A 264 -11.79 15.27 6.19
C GLY A 264 -10.27 15.35 6.11
N ALA A 265 -9.81 16.41 5.46
CA ALA A 265 -8.39 16.68 5.22
C ALA A 265 -7.63 16.96 6.52
N GLU A 266 -8.25 17.69 7.44
CA GLU A 266 -7.70 18.11 8.72
C GLU A 266 -7.32 16.89 9.57
N TRP A 267 -8.21 15.91 9.66
CA TRP A 267 -7.96 14.65 10.38
C TRP A 267 -6.73 13.92 9.84
N PHE A 268 -6.60 13.78 8.52
CA PHE A 268 -5.45 13.07 7.95
C PHE A 268 -4.15 13.88 8.10
N SER A 269 -4.22 15.20 7.91
CA SER A 269 -3.06 16.09 7.99
C SER A 269 -2.54 16.32 9.43
N SER A 270 -3.35 16.01 10.46
CA SER A 270 -2.91 16.01 11.86
C SER A 270 -2.03 14.82 12.22
N ILE A 271 -1.97 13.80 11.35
CA ILE A 271 -1.16 12.59 11.55
C ILE A 271 0.14 12.74 10.77
N GLY A 272 1.24 12.31 11.38
CA GLY A 272 2.58 12.37 10.80
C GLY A 272 3.30 13.71 11.01
N THR A 273 4.28 14.02 10.16
CA THR A 273 5.12 15.22 10.30
C THR A 273 4.54 16.42 9.56
N GLU A 274 5.24 17.57 9.56
CA GLU A 274 4.80 18.75 8.80
C GLU A 274 4.71 18.48 7.28
N LYS A 275 5.68 17.74 6.72
CA LYS A 275 5.84 17.51 5.28
C LYS A 275 5.44 16.11 4.81
N SER A 276 5.23 15.19 5.76
CA SER A 276 4.86 13.81 5.49
C SER A 276 3.63 13.46 6.32
N LYS A 277 2.44 13.61 5.72
CA LYS A 277 1.14 13.42 6.39
C LYS A 277 0.67 11.96 6.35
N GLY A 278 -0.16 11.61 7.33
CA GLY A 278 -0.79 10.31 7.47
C GLY A 278 0.17 9.21 7.93
N THR A 279 -0.22 7.98 7.65
CA THR A 279 0.51 6.77 8.02
C THR A 279 1.27 6.18 6.83
N LYS A 280 2.19 5.26 7.12
CA LYS A 280 2.84 4.38 6.14
C LYS A 280 2.77 2.95 6.64
N VAL A 281 2.45 2.04 5.72
CA VAL A 281 2.58 0.60 5.97
C VAL A 281 4.00 0.12 5.67
N PHE A 282 4.64 -0.54 6.63
CA PHE A 282 5.91 -1.23 6.46
C PHE A 282 5.73 -2.74 6.47
N ALA A 283 6.38 -3.41 5.53
CA ALA A 283 6.58 -4.83 5.55
C ALA A 283 7.88 -5.14 6.29
N LEU A 284 7.75 -5.40 7.59
CA LEU A 284 8.85 -5.65 8.50
C LEU A 284 9.30 -7.12 8.38
N ALA A 285 10.52 -7.33 7.90
CA ALA A 285 11.07 -8.64 7.61
C ALA A 285 12.57 -8.72 7.93
N GLY A 286 13.17 -9.91 7.75
CA GLY A 286 14.60 -10.13 7.98
C GLY A 286 14.91 -10.66 9.38
N LYS A 287 15.92 -10.11 10.03
CA LYS A 287 16.40 -10.52 11.37
C LYS A 287 15.63 -9.79 12.48
N ILE A 288 14.34 -10.10 12.61
CA ILE A 288 13.42 -9.46 13.56
C ILE A 288 12.56 -10.51 14.27
N ASN A 289 12.21 -10.31 15.55
CA ASN A 289 11.37 -11.24 16.32
C ASN A 289 9.93 -11.28 15.79
N ASN A 290 9.32 -10.11 15.59
CA ASN A 290 7.96 -9.99 15.08
C ASN A 290 7.99 -9.54 13.62
N THR A 291 7.78 -10.50 12.72
CA THR A 291 7.67 -10.26 11.27
C THR A 291 6.20 -9.99 10.90
N GLY A 292 5.95 -9.01 10.04
CA GLY A 292 4.58 -8.73 9.57
C GLY A 292 4.42 -7.33 8.99
N LEU A 293 3.17 -6.86 8.97
CA LEU A 293 2.85 -5.50 8.57
C LEU A 293 2.71 -4.58 9.78
N VAL A 294 3.34 -3.41 9.65
CA VAL A 294 3.34 -2.37 10.67
C VAL A 294 2.89 -1.06 10.03
N GLU A 295 1.71 -0.58 10.40
CA GLU A 295 1.22 0.74 9.97
C GLU A 295 1.43 1.78 11.06
N VAL A 296 2.28 2.76 10.79
CA VAL A 296 2.68 3.80 11.76
C VAL A 296 2.57 5.20 11.15
N PRO A 297 2.38 6.24 11.99
CA PRO A 297 2.47 7.62 11.55
C PRO A 297 3.80 7.91 10.84
N MET A 298 3.75 8.72 9.79
CA MET A 298 4.97 9.22 9.16
C MET A 298 5.82 9.97 10.19
N GLY A 299 7.12 9.67 10.24
CA GLY A 299 8.05 10.26 11.19
C GLY A 299 8.27 9.46 12.47
N THR A 300 7.60 8.33 12.68
CA THR A 300 7.99 7.37 13.74
C THR A 300 9.47 7.00 13.59
N ALA A 301 10.20 6.93 14.70
CA ALA A 301 11.63 6.61 14.67
C ALA A 301 11.85 5.16 14.23
N LEU A 302 12.92 4.92 13.47
CA LEU A 302 13.27 3.56 13.03
C LEU A 302 13.43 2.59 14.21
N GLY A 303 14.03 3.06 15.30
CA GLY A 303 14.23 2.31 16.54
C GLY A 303 12.90 1.85 17.15
N ASP A 304 11.89 2.71 17.17
CA ASP A 304 10.56 2.36 17.71
C ASP A 304 9.91 1.26 16.85
N ILE A 305 10.03 1.34 15.52
CA ILE A 305 9.51 0.30 14.63
C ILE A 305 10.22 -1.04 14.88
N ILE A 306 11.54 -1.03 15.02
CA ILE A 306 12.35 -2.26 15.14
C ILE A 306 12.25 -2.86 16.54
N PHE A 307 12.48 -2.09 17.58
CA PHE A 307 12.61 -2.60 18.95
C PHE A 307 11.29 -2.64 19.68
N ASP A 308 10.46 -1.61 19.55
CA ASP A 308 9.20 -1.55 20.28
C ASP A 308 8.11 -2.36 19.59
N ILE A 309 7.94 -2.21 18.28
CA ILE A 309 6.91 -2.95 17.52
C ILE A 309 7.45 -4.32 17.07
N GLY A 310 8.62 -4.33 16.44
CA GLY A 310 9.27 -5.53 15.92
C GLY A 310 9.83 -6.49 16.99
N GLY A 311 9.88 -6.06 18.26
CA GLY A 311 10.42 -6.86 19.36
C GLY A 311 11.94 -7.05 19.29
N GLY A 312 12.65 -6.28 18.47
CA GLY A 312 14.10 -6.31 18.35
C GLY A 312 14.67 -7.52 17.60
N ILE A 313 15.97 -7.73 17.75
CA ILE A 313 16.73 -8.72 16.98
C ILE A 313 16.69 -10.09 17.67
N PRO A 314 16.47 -11.20 16.93
CA PRO A 314 16.45 -12.54 17.50
C PRO A 314 17.73 -12.90 18.25
N ASN A 315 17.57 -13.64 19.35
CA ASN A 315 18.64 -14.12 20.23
C ASN A 315 19.50 -13.00 20.86
N GLY A 316 18.98 -11.78 20.98
CA GLY A 316 19.68 -10.67 21.63
C GLY A 316 20.91 -10.17 20.87
N LYS A 317 21.01 -10.47 19.57
CA LYS A 317 22.09 -9.99 18.70
C LYS A 317 22.00 -8.49 18.48
N LYS A 318 23.10 -7.90 18.00
CA LYS A 318 23.14 -6.46 17.69
C LYS A 318 22.48 -6.16 16.34
N PHE A 319 21.70 -5.09 16.31
CA PHE A 319 21.22 -4.47 15.08
C PHE A 319 22.40 -3.90 14.29
N LYS A 320 22.45 -4.18 13.00
CA LYS A 320 23.49 -3.69 12.09
C LYS A 320 22.98 -2.58 11.20
N ALA A 321 21.90 -2.85 10.48
CA ALA A 321 21.27 -1.91 9.56
C ALA A 321 19.83 -2.35 9.23
N ALA A 322 19.04 -1.41 8.70
CA ALA A 322 17.75 -1.70 8.09
C ALA A 322 17.77 -1.23 6.64
N GLN A 323 17.39 -2.08 5.72
CA GLN A 323 17.24 -1.72 4.32
C GLN A 323 15.81 -1.20 4.09
N THR A 324 15.73 -0.07 3.40
CA THR A 324 14.48 0.59 3.00
C THR A 324 14.53 0.85 1.50
N GLY A 325 13.38 0.98 0.85
CA GLY A 325 13.32 1.45 -0.53
C GLY A 325 13.58 0.39 -1.61
N GLY A 326 13.60 -0.90 -1.26
CA GLY A 326 13.88 -1.98 -2.20
C GLY A 326 15.26 -1.86 -2.89
N PRO A 327 15.44 -2.41 -4.10
CA PRO A 327 16.71 -2.33 -4.84
C PRO A 327 17.12 -0.89 -5.17
N SER A 328 16.18 0.06 -5.14
CA SER A 328 16.44 1.48 -5.40
C SER A 328 16.82 2.27 -4.14
N GLY A 329 16.71 1.67 -2.96
CA GLY A 329 16.98 2.33 -1.69
C GLY A 329 18.34 2.00 -1.10
N GLY A 330 18.45 2.21 0.21
CA GLY A 330 19.70 2.14 0.94
C GLY A 330 19.56 1.46 2.30
N CYS A 331 20.70 1.22 2.92
CA CYS A 331 20.79 0.65 4.26
C CYS A 331 21.02 1.76 5.29
N ILE A 332 20.15 1.86 6.29
CA ILE A 332 20.24 2.77 7.41
C ILE A 332 21.05 2.08 8.52
N PRO A 333 22.30 2.47 8.80
CA PRO A 333 23.13 1.83 9.82
C PRO A 333 22.68 2.18 11.24
N ALA A 334 23.11 1.36 12.21
CA ALA A 334 22.77 1.48 13.64
C ALA A 334 22.86 2.89 14.25
N GLN A 335 23.81 3.72 13.82
CA GLN A 335 23.95 5.09 14.32
C GLN A 335 22.77 6.02 13.98
N PHE A 336 21.89 5.63 13.04
CA PHE A 336 20.71 6.39 12.62
C PHE A 336 19.39 5.72 13.05
N LEU A 337 19.40 4.88 14.09
CA LEU A 337 18.18 4.27 14.64
C LEU A 337 17.14 5.31 15.08
N ASN A 338 17.55 6.49 15.51
CA ASN A 338 16.63 7.55 15.93
C ASN A 338 16.13 8.43 14.78
N THR A 339 16.47 8.10 13.53
CA THR A 339 15.96 8.83 12.38
C THR A 339 14.47 8.60 12.22
N ALA A 340 13.72 9.71 12.10
CA ALA A 340 12.32 9.72 11.76
C ALA A 340 12.12 9.11 10.36
N ILE A 341 11.20 8.14 10.23
CA ILE A 341 10.89 7.54 8.94
C ILE A 341 9.87 8.41 8.21
N ASP A 342 10.37 9.40 7.49
CA ASP A 342 9.62 10.25 6.57
C ASP A 342 10.41 10.51 5.28
N TYR A 343 9.77 11.09 4.25
CA TYR A 343 10.41 11.22 2.94
C TYR A 343 11.64 12.12 2.95
N GLU A 344 11.64 13.16 3.81
CA GLU A 344 12.71 14.15 3.89
C GLU A 344 13.95 13.55 4.58
N SER A 345 13.75 12.97 5.76
CA SER A 345 14.81 12.36 6.57
C SER A 345 15.50 11.21 5.84
N LEU A 346 14.72 10.35 5.16
CA LEU A 346 15.29 9.24 4.38
C LEU A 346 16.14 9.74 3.21
N LYS A 347 15.69 10.80 2.54
CA LYS A 347 16.44 11.41 1.43
C LYS A 347 17.76 12.01 1.91
N GLU A 348 17.79 12.64 3.08
CA GLU A 348 19.02 13.18 3.69
C GLU A 348 20.05 12.08 3.99
N LEU A 349 19.59 10.87 4.34
CA LEU A 349 20.44 9.71 4.53
C LEU A 349 20.85 9.00 3.22
N GLY A 350 20.42 9.51 2.05
CA GLY A 350 20.71 8.88 0.75
C GLY A 350 19.94 7.58 0.50
N THR A 351 18.84 7.36 1.22
CA THR A 351 17.89 6.27 0.98
C THR A 351 16.53 6.83 0.56
N MET A 352 15.52 5.97 0.42
CA MET A 352 14.15 6.35 0.07
C MET A 352 13.13 5.44 0.75
N MET A 353 11.89 5.93 0.85
CA MET A 353 10.77 5.18 1.43
C MET A 353 10.46 3.89 0.63
N GLY A 354 10.47 3.99 -0.70
CA GLY A 354 10.00 2.92 -1.59
C GLY A 354 8.55 2.49 -1.31
N SER A 355 8.23 1.26 -1.69
CA SER A 355 6.94 0.62 -1.42
C SER A 355 6.67 0.37 0.07
N GLY A 356 7.68 0.44 0.94
CA GLY A 356 7.55 0.18 2.38
C GLY A 356 8.16 -1.14 2.86
N GLY A 357 8.91 -1.86 2.02
CA GLY A 357 9.78 -2.95 2.49
C GLY A 357 10.80 -2.45 3.51
N LEU A 358 10.89 -3.12 4.66
CA LEU A 358 11.83 -2.80 5.75
C LEU A 358 12.54 -4.09 6.19
N ILE A 359 13.72 -4.33 5.63
CA ILE A 359 14.50 -5.55 5.87
C ILE A 359 15.55 -5.30 6.96
N VAL A 360 15.35 -5.90 8.13
CA VAL A 360 16.23 -5.77 9.30
C VAL A 360 17.41 -6.74 9.21
N MET A 361 18.60 -6.27 9.57
CA MET A 361 19.85 -7.04 9.53
C MET A 361 20.57 -7.02 10.88
N ASP A 362 21.15 -8.16 11.24
CA ASP A 362 21.95 -8.36 12.46
C ASP A 362 23.46 -8.27 12.16
N GLU A 363 24.28 -8.32 13.22
CA GLU A 363 25.75 -8.19 13.13
C GLU A 363 26.43 -9.20 12.18
N ASP A 364 25.85 -10.40 12.04
CA ASP A 364 26.33 -11.49 11.18
C ASP A 364 26.01 -11.28 9.69
N THR A 365 25.15 -10.33 9.35
CA THR A 365 24.73 -10.13 7.97
C THR A 365 25.87 -9.55 7.12
N CYS A 366 26.25 -10.21 6.03
CA CYS A 366 27.28 -9.73 5.11
C CYS A 366 26.74 -8.63 4.17
N MET A 367 27.23 -7.39 4.32
CA MET A 367 26.77 -6.27 3.48
C MET A 367 27.21 -6.39 2.02
N VAL A 368 28.30 -7.11 1.74
CA VAL A 368 28.77 -7.38 0.37
C VAL A 368 27.81 -8.33 -0.35
N ASP A 369 27.34 -9.38 0.35
CA ASP A 369 26.36 -10.31 -0.22
C ASP A 369 25.02 -9.63 -0.45
N LEU A 370 24.61 -8.72 0.45
CA LEU A 370 23.40 -7.91 0.25
C LEU A 370 23.52 -7.01 -0.99
N ALA A 371 24.64 -6.31 -1.14
CA ALA A 371 24.89 -5.47 -2.32
C ALA A 371 24.89 -6.32 -3.60
N LYS A 372 25.55 -7.48 -3.57
CA LYS A 372 25.55 -8.43 -4.69
C LYS A 372 24.14 -8.91 -5.04
N PHE A 373 23.31 -9.22 -4.04
CA PHE A 373 21.92 -9.64 -4.24
C PHE A 373 21.11 -8.59 -4.99
N PHE A 374 21.13 -7.33 -4.53
CA PHE A 374 20.38 -6.26 -5.21
C PHE A 374 20.93 -5.94 -6.60
N MET A 375 22.25 -6.01 -6.80
CA MET A 375 22.85 -5.84 -8.13
C MET A 375 22.44 -6.96 -9.09
N GLN A 376 22.40 -8.22 -8.62
CA GLN A 376 21.90 -9.35 -9.42
C GLN A 376 20.41 -9.16 -9.74
N PHE A 377 19.60 -8.75 -8.77
CA PHE A 377 18.19 -8.45 -8.98
C PHE A 377 17.99 -7.38 -10.06
N ILE A 378 18.71 -6.25 -9.99
CA ILE A 378 18.64 -5.18 -11.00
C ILE A 378 19.06 -5.70 -12.39
N GLN A 379 20.06 -6.59 -12.46
CA GLN A 379 20.49 -7.20 -13.71
C GLN A 379 19.39 -8.10 -14.30
N ASP A 380 18.79 -8.96 -13.48
CA ASP A 380 17.77 -9.93 -13.90
C ASP A 380 16.48 -9.22 -14.33
N GLU A 381 16.13 -8.12 -13.66
CA GLU A 381 14.90 -7.34 -13.88
C GLU A 381 15.06 -6.17 -14.86
N SER A 382 16.23 -6.04 -15.48
CA SER A 382 16.51 -4.96 -16.43
C SER A 382 15.63 -5.06 -17.67
N CYS A 383 14.96 -3.96 -18.05
CA CYS A 383 14.24 -3.89 -19.33
C CYS A 383 15.17 -3.89 -20.56
N GLY A 384 16.49 -3.80 -20.36
CA GLY A 384 17.49 -3.83 -21.43
C GLY A 384 17.69 -2.52 -22.20
N LYS A 385 16.99 -1.43 -21.82
CA LYS A 385 17.00 -0.16 -22.57
C LYS A 385 18.27 0.67 -22.40
N CYS A 386 18.79 0.77 -21.17
CA CYS A 386 19.92 1.65 -20.83
C CYS A 386 21.19 0.83 -20.62
N ALA A 387 22.27 1.17 -21.33
CA ALA A 387 23.54 0.43 -21.26
C ALA A 387 24.19 0.31 -19.86
N PRO A 388 24.02 1.25 -18.91
CA PRO A 388 24.53 1.05 -17.55
C PRO A 388 23.70 0.05 -16.71
N CYS A 389 22.42 -0.14 -17.07
CA CYS A 389 21.48 -1.00 -16.35
C CYS A 389 21.37 -2.40 -16.98
N ARG A 390 21.66 -2.53 -18.28
CA ARG A 390 21.79 -3.80 -19.00
C ARG A 390 23.24 -4.27 -18.97
#